data_AF-A0A1F4UR15-F1
#
_entry.id   AF-A0A1F4UR15-F1
#
_cell.length_a   1.000
_cell.length_b   1.000
_cell.length_c   1.000
_cell.angle_alpha   90.00
_cell.angle_beta   90.00
_cell.angle_gamma   90.00
#
_symmetry.space_group_name_H-M   'P 1'
#
loop_
_entity.id
_entity.type
_entity.pdbx_description
1 polymer ?
#
loop_
_entity_poly.entity_id
_entity_poly.type
_entity_poly.pdbx_seq_one_letter_code
_entity_poly.pdbx_strand_id
1 'polypeptide(L)'
;MKKLKAAIYVFINSLTSPKYYQHIVETRFSFSLKYFAVLALIASLITFSSTVKPITRDLSEGIGALETTVLSAYPKDLIITLKSGELSINQPEPYIFVMPKDFAAEPEDAEPVAKTPSNFLVFDSNGTLNDLEKYDTLILVNKTNILVQSNNKVEVYPLKDYPDGELTAETLRSLATEIRPFLKAIPYIVLGFALLGTVLYYFGFRLAYLLIVSLLLMAFGALRGLKLSFSKYYQVGLHAITLPLIVEVLSDAFQYPINYPYWFLMLNVLVGVIGIFYIKNGAAKSNVDANTKP
;
A
#
# COMPACT_ATOMS: atom_id res chain seq x y z
N MET A 1 -2.56 14.68 32.13
CA MET A 1 -1.19 15.23 32.19
C MET A 1 -0.10 14.25 32.62
N LYS A 2 -0.22 13.53 33.76
CA LYS A 2 0.85 12.62 34.26
C LYS A 2 1.26 11.51 33.26
N LYS A 3 0.29 10.86 32.60
CA LYS A 3 0.55 9.79 31.61
C LYS A 3 1.31 10.27 30.37
N LEU A 4 0.97 11.45 29.86
CA LEU A 4 1.65 12.05 28.71
C LEU A 4 3.11 12.39 29.03
N LYS A 5 3.37 12.99 30.20
CA LYS A 5 4.74 13.26 30.68
C LYS A 5 5.56 11.98 30.78
N ALA A 6 4.96 10.89 31.30
CA ALA A 6 5.61 9.60 31.36
C ALA A 6 5.92 9.04 29.97
N ALA A 7 4.98 9.10 29.02
CA ALA A 7 5.20 8.64 27.65
C ALA A 7 6.35 9.40 26.96
N ILE A 8 6.38 10.73 27.09
CA ILE A 8 7.46 11.58 26.56
C ILE A 8 8.79 11.23 27.23
N TYR A 9 8.81 11.04 28.55
CA TYR A 9 10.01 10.63 29.28
C TYR A 9 10.56 9.29 28.76
N VAL A 10 9.70 8.29 28.58
CA VAL A 10 10.08 6.97 28.05
C VAL A 10 10.60 7.09 26.63
N PHE A 11 9.93 7.89 25.80
CA PHE A 11 10.33 8.13 24.41
C PHE A 11 11.73 8.75 24.32
N ILE A 12 11.97 9.85 25.04
CA ILE A 12 13.26 10.54 25.05
C ILE A 12 14.35 9.61 25.56
N ASN A 13 14.12 8.91 26.68
CA ASN A 13 15.14 8.03 27.24
C ASN A 13 15.41 6.79 26.38
N SER A 14 14.42 6.26 25.67
CA SER A 14 14.62 5.16 24.71
C SER A 14 15.50 5.59 23.54
N LEU A 15 15.46 6.89 23.19
CA LEU A 15 16.23 7.50 22.11
C LEU A 15 17.65 7.90 22.53
N THR A 16 17.81 8.51 23.71
CA THR A 16 19.05 9.24 24.08
C THR A 16 19.83 8.62 25.23
N SER A 17 19.25 7.71 26.01
CA SER A 17 19.85 7.20 27.25
C SER A 17 20.09 5.69 27.19
N PRO A 18 21.29 5.23 26.78
CA PRO A 18 21.64 3.81 26.83
C PRO A 18 21.46 3.16 28.21
N LYS A 19 21.66 3.94 29.29
CA LYS A 19 21.47 3.46 30.67
C LYS A 19 20.01 3.12 30.97
N TYR A 20 19.06 3.77 30.30
CA TYR A 20 17.62 3.52 30.48
C TYR A 20 17.22 2.06 30.24
N TYR A 21 17.94 1.35 29.37
CA TYR A 21 17.68 -0.06 29.07
C TYR A 21 17.89 -0.99 30.28
N GLN A 22 18.65 -0.57 31.29
CA GLN A 22 18.75 -1.26 32.58
C GLN A 22 17.39 -1.30 33.30
N HIS A 23 16.69 -0.16 33.33
CA HIS A 23 15.37 -0.08 33.94
C HIS A 23 14.29 -0.78 33.12
N ILE A 24 14.43 -0.81 31.79
CA ILE A 24 13.47 -1.50 30.90
C ILE A 24 13.37 -2.98 31.25
N VAL A 25 14.50 -3.66 31.47
CA VAL A 25 14.48 -5.08 31.81
C VAL A 25 13.91 -5.36 33.20
N GLU A 26 13.82 -4.37 34.08
CA GLU A 26 13.17 -4.47 35.40
C GLU A 26 11.65 -4.26 35.31
N THR A 27 11.17 -3.56 34.28
CA THR A 27 9.75 -3.29 34.10
C THR A 27 8.94 -4.51 33.64
N ARG A 28 7.61 -4.43 33.83
CA ARG A 28 6.66 -5.43 33.34
C ARG A 28 6.60 -5.41 31.81
N PHE A 29 6.53 -6.58 31.17
CA PHE A 29 6.44 -6.69 29.71
C PHE A 29 5.33 -5.83 29.08
N SER A 30 4.16 -5.79 29.71
CA SER A 30 3.01 -5.01 29.24
C SER A 30 3.26 -3.50 29.21
N PHE A 31 4.23 -3.00 29.97
CA PHE A 31 4.66 -1.60 29.89
C PHE A 31 5.31 -1.31 28.53
N SER A 32 6.28 -2.13 28.12
CA SER A 32 6.97 -1.99 26.83
C SER A 32 6.01 -2.20 25.66
N LEU A 33 5.06 -3.14 25.77
CA LEU A 33 4.05 -3.35 24.72
C LEU A 33 3.10 -2.16 24.58
N LYS A 34 2.66 -1.57 25.70
CA LYS A 34 1.83 -0.34 25.67
C LYS A 34 2.61 0.85 25.10
N TYR A 35 3.88 0.97 25.46
CA TYR A 35 4.76 1.99 24.89
C TYR A 35 4.87 1.84 23.37
N PHE A 36 5.21 0.64 22.89
CA PHE A 36 5.27 0.34 21.47
C PHE A 36 3.94 0.61 20.77
N ALA A 37 2.81 0.21 21.34
CA ALA A 37 1.49 0.48 20.77
C ALA A 37 1.23 1.98 20.56
N VAL A 38 1.58 2.83 21.54
CA VAL A 38 1.45 4.29 21.40
C VAL A 38 2.39 4.81 20.31
N LEU A 39 3.63 4.33 20.28
CA LEU A 39 4.63 4.73 19.29
C LEU A 39 4.20 4.33 17.86
N ALA A 40 3.73 3.10 17.67
CA ALA A 40 3.21 2.58 16.41
C ALA A 40 1.97 3.34 15.94
N LEU A 41 1.05 3.69 16.86
CA LEU A 41 -0.11 4.51 16.54
C LEU A 41 0.31 5.90 16.05
N ILE A 42 1.23 6.57 16.76
CA ILE A 42 1.73 7.88 16.35
C ILE A 42 2.40 7.81 14.97
N ALA A 43 3.28 6.83 14.76
CA ALA A 43 3.93 6.60 13.47
C ALA A 43 2.89 6.38 12.36
N SER A 44 1.90 5.52 12.58
CA SER A 44 0.84 5.26 11.61
C SER A 44 0.06 6.51 11.24
N LEU A 45 -0.28 7.38 12.21
CA LEU A 45 -1.01 8.61 11.95
C LEU A 45 -0.17 9.63 11.17
N ILE A 46 1.12 9.76 11.48
CA ILE A 46 2.02 10.68 10.75
C ILE A 46 2.19 10.22 9.31
N THR A 47 2.54 8.94 9.09
CA THR A 47 2.74 8.36 7.76
C THR A 47 1.45 8.37 6.94
N PHE A 48 0.31 8.08 7.57
CA PHE A 48 -1.00 8.21 6.92
C PHE A 48 -1.27 9.67 6.49
N SER A 49 -0.97 10.63 7.35
CA SER A 49 -1.18 12.06 7.05
C SER A 49 -0.28 12.58 5.93
N SER A 50 0.95 12.07 5.79
CA SER A 50 1.83 12.43 4.67
C SER A 50 1.37 11.79 3.35
N THR A 51 0.80 10.59 3.40
CA THR A 51 0.46 9.80 2.21
C THR A 51 -0.96 10.06 1.69
N VAL A 52 -1.90 10.48 2.55
CA VAL A 52 -3.31 10.69 2.14
C VAL A 52 -3.47 11.73 1.04
N LYS A 53 -2.75 12.85 1.13
CA LYS A 53 -2.95 14.00 0.25
C LYS A 53 -2.69 13.70 -1.23
N PRO A 54 -1.56 13.10 -1.62
CA PRO A 54 -1.35 12.73 -3.02
C PRO A 54 -2.39 11.69 -3.47
N ILE A 55 -2.66 10.66 -2.67
CA ILE A 55 -3.62 9.60 -3.01
C ILE A 55 -5.02 10.17 -3.30
N THR A 56 -5.56 11.01 -2.42
CA THR A 56 -6.92 11.53 -2.59
C THR A 56 -7.02 12.50 -3.75
N ARG A 57 -5.99 13.30 -4.00
CA ARG A 57 -5.93 14.20 -5.15
C ARG A 57 -5.92 13.40 -6.46
N ASP A 58 -4.95 12.51 -6.61
CA ASP A 58 -4.74 11.77 -7.86
C ASP A 58 -5.95 10.88 -8.17
N LEU A 59 -6.58 10.30 -7.14
CA LEU A 59 -7.80 9.52 -7.30
C LEU A 59 -9.03 10.37 -7.68
N SER A 60 -9.18 11.55 -7.08
CA SER A 60 -10.30 12.45 -7.41
C SER A 60 -10.16 13.03 -8.82
N GLU A 61 -8.92 13.40 -9.21
CA GLU A 61 -8.60 13.86 -10.56
C GLU A 61 -8.81 12.74 -11.58
N GLY A 62 -8.35 11.52 -11.28
CA GLY A 62 -8.56 10.35 -12.14
C GLY A 62 -10.04 10.02 -12.36
N ILE A 63 -10.86 10.07 -11.30
CA ILE A 63 -12.32 9.85 -11.42
C ILE A 63 -12.97 10.93 -12.30
N GLY A 64 -12.61 12.21 -12.10
CA GLY A 64 -13.15 13.31 -12.90
C GLY A 64 -12.71 13.24 -14.37
N ALA A 65 -11.45 12.85 -14.62
CA ALA A 65 -10.91 12.63 -15.95
C ALA A 65 -11.60 11.47 -16.66
N LEU A 66 -11.85 10.36 -15.96
CA LEU A 66 -12.60 9.21 -16.50
C LEU A 66 -14.04 9.60 -16.87
N GLU A 67 -14.76 10.28 -15.97
CA GLU A 67 -16.13 10.77 -16.24
C GLU A 67 -16.15 11.64 -17.50
N THR A 68 -15.20 12.58 -17.63
CA THR A 68 -15.13 13.50 -18.77
C THR A 68 -14.73 12.78 -20.06
N THR A 69 -13.73 11.90 -20.00
CA THR A 69 -13.19 11.20 -21.17
C THR A 69 -14.21 10.23 -21.75
N VAL A 70 -14.86 9.42 -20.90
CA VAL A 70 -15.87 8.46 -21.35
C VAL A 70 -17.09 9.16 -21.96
N LEU A 71 -17.59 10.22 -21.31
CA LEU A 71 -18.77 10.93 -21.80
C LEU A 71 -18.51 11.78 -23.05
N SER A 72 -17.27 12.24 -23.26
CA SER A 72 -16.89 13.02 -24.45
C SER A 72 -16.46 12.16 -25.64
N ALA A 73 -15.89 10.98 -25.38
CA ALA A 73 -15.51 10.03 -26.43
C ALA A 73 -16.69 9.29 -27.05
N TYR A 74 -17.83 9.19 -26.34
CA TYR A 74 -19.02 8.54 -26.87
C TYR A 74 -19.74 9.43 -27.92
N PRO A 75 -19.89 9.00 -29.18
CA PRO A 75 -20.54 9.77 -30.22
C PRO A 75 -22.03 10.01 -29.90
N LYS A 76 -22.52 11.24 -30.11
CA LYS A 76 -23.90 11.63 -29.74
C LYS A 76 -24.96 10.85 -30.50
N ASP A 77 -24.65 10.42 -31.71
CA ASP A 77 -25.51 9.73 -32.65
C ASP A 77 -25.27 8.22 -32.68
N LEU A 78 -24.34 7.67 -31.87
CA LEU A 78 -24.14 6.23 -31.80
C LEU A 78 -25.19 5.57 -30.91
N ILE A 79 -25.91 4.61 -31.49
CA ILE A 79 -26.87 3.75 -30.83
C ILE A 79 -26.36 2.32 -30.96
N ILE A 80 -26.08 1.69 -29.83
CA ILE A 80 -25.72 0.26 -29.77
C ILE A 80 -26.95 -0.48 -29.24
N THR A 81 -27.49 -1.38 -30.04
CA THR A 81 -28.69 -2.16 -29.70
C THR A 81 -28.32 -3.61 -29.55
N LEU A 82 -28.61 -4.19 -28.37
CA LEU A 82 -28.55 -5.62 -28.13
C LEU A 82 -29.97 -6.18 -28.09
N LYS A 83 -30.29 -7.09 -28.99
CA LYS A 83 -31.61 -7.73 -29.05
C LYS A 83 -31.48 -9.21 -29.34
N SER A 84 -32.03 -10.04 -28.48
CA SER A 84 -32.02 -11.50 -28.62
C SER A 84 -30.60 -12.08 -28.79
N GLY A 85 -29.63 -11.50 -28.08
CA GLY A 85 -28.22 -11.90 -28.15
C GLY A 85 -27.46 -11.45 -29.40
N GLU A 86 -28.08 -10.61 -30.23
CA GLU A 86 -27.43 -9.99 -31.38
C GLU A 86 -27.22 -8.49 -31.16
N LEU A 87 -25.97 -8.03 -31.28
CA LEU A 87 -25.61 -6.62 -31.21
C LEU A 87 -25.60 -6.00 -32.61
N SER A 88 -26.11 -4.77 -32.68
CA SER A 88 -26.11 -3.95 -33.89
C SER A 88 -25.82 -2.49 -33.54
N ILE A 89 -25.23 -1.76 -34.48
CA ILE A 89 -24.98 -0.32 -34.35
C ILE A 89 -25.62 0.43 -35.53
N ASN A 90 -25.93 1.70 -35.33
CA ASN A 90 -26.49 2.55 -36.39
C ASN A 90 -25.41 3.27 -37.24
N GLN A 91 -24.14 2.97 -37.02
CA GLN A 91 -23.00 3.55 -37.74
C GLN A 91 -22.45 2.57 -38.79
N PRO A 92 -21.75 3.05 -39.84
CA PRO A 92 -21.07 2.18 -40.80
C PRO A 92 -20.00 1.31 -40.13
N GLU A 93 -19.98 0.02 -40.46
CA GLU A 93 -18.97 -0.92 -39.97
C GLU A 93 -17.78 -1.03 -40.94
N PRO A 94 -16.55 -1.28 -40.43
CA PRO A 94 -16.19 -1.36 -39.03
C PRO A 94 -16.16 0.02 -38.35
N TYR A 95 -16.70 0.12 -37.14
CA TYR A 95 -16.68 1.35 -36.35
C TYR A 95 -15.59 1.29 -35.29
N ILE A 96 -14.61 2.20 -35.34
CA ILE A 96 -13.35 2.11 -34.60
C ILE A 96 -13.24 3.22 -33.55
N PHE A 97 -13.00 2.82 -32.31
CA PHE A 97 -12.60 3.70 -31.21
C PHE A 97 -11.08 3.62 -31.02
N VAL A 98 -10.41 4.73 -31.30
CA VAL A 98 -8.95 4.85 -31.16
C VAL A 98 -8.56 4.90 -29.69
N MET A 99 -7.39 4.33 -29.35
CA MET A 99 -6.84 4.41 -27.99
C MET A 99 -6.59 5.88 -27.61
N PRO A 100 -7.12 6.38 -26.47
CA PRO A 100 -6.80 7.74 -26.04
C PRO A 100 -5.30 7.87 -25.75
N LYS A 101 -4.70 8.99 -26.14
CA LYS A 101 -3.24 9.20 -26.07
C LYS A 101 -2.66 9.03 -24.66
N ASP A 102 -3.44 9.36 -23.64
CA ASP A 102 -3.06 9.24 -22.24
C ASP A 102 -2.89 7.78 -21.79
N PHE A 103 -3.50 6.82 -22.49
CA PHE A 103 -3.38 5.38 -22.24
C PHE A 103 -2.34 4.70 -23.14
N ALA A 104 -1.92 5.34 -24.23
CA ALA A 104 -0.92 4.83 -25.17
C ALA A 104 0.52 5.23 -24.80
N ALA A 105 0.71 6.03 -23.75
CA ALA A 105 2.03 6.44 -23.28
C ALA A 105 2.68 5.30 -22.50
N GLU A 106 3.61 4.57 -23.13
CA GLU A 106 4.50 3.65 -22.43
C GLU A 106 5.48 4.48 -21.56
N PRO A 107 5.65 4.16 -20.27
CA PRO A 107 6.69 4.79 -19.46
C PRO A 107 8.06 4.50 -20.08
N GLU A 108 8.92 5.52 -20.24
CA GLU A 108 10.26 5.39 -20.85
C GLU A 108 11.14 4.31 -20.18
N ASP A 109 10.84 3.96 -18.92
CA ASP A 109 11.59 3.00 -18.09
C ASP A 109 10.84 1.67 -17.83
N ALA A 110 9.71 1.41 -18.51
CA ALA A 110 9.01 0.13 -18.36
C ALA A 110 9.74 -0.99 -19.13
N GLU A 111 9.89 -2.17 -18.52
CA GLU A 111 10.20 -3.40 -19.27
C GLU A 111 9.21 -3.53 -20.45
N PRO A 112 9.56 -4.20 -21.56
CA PRO A 112 8.68 -4.31 -22.73
C PRO A 112 7.41 -5.07 -22.34
N VAL A 113 6.41 -4.33 -21.85
CA VAL A 113 5.03 -4.76 -21.74
C VAL A 113 4.55 -4.94 -23.16
N ALA A 114 3.71 -5.96 -23.40
CA ALA A 114 3.14 -6.22 -24.71
C ALA A 114 2.63 -4.91 -25.34
N LYS A 115 3.10 -4.62 -26.56
CA LYS A 115 2.82 -3.40 -27.33
C LYS A 115 1.35 -3.00 -27.15
N THR A 116 1.10 -1.79 -26.66
CA THR A 116 -0.26 -1.28 -26.53
C THR A 116 -0.88 -1.13 -27.93
N PRO A 117 -2.04 -1.75 -28.21
CA PRO A 117 -2.66 -1.67 -29.53
C PRO A 117 -3.17 -0.26 -29.83
N SER A 118 -3.21 0.09 -31.12
CA SER A 118 -3.61 1.42 -31.59
C SER A 118 -5.09 1.74 -31.34
N ASN A 119 -5.94 0.72 -31.34
CA ASN A 119 -7.39 0.85 -31.18
C ASN A 119 -7.88 0.23 -29.87
N PHE A 120 -8.79 0.91 -29.18
CA PHE A 120 -9.38 0.38 -27.95
C PHE A 120 -10.50 -0.61 -28.23
N LEU A 121 -11.43 -0.25 -29.13
CA LEU A 121 -12.66 -0.99 -29.37
C LEU A 121 -13.04 -0.90 -30.85
N VAL A 122 -13.39 -2.03 -31.46
CA VAL A 122 -13.90 -2.09 -32.83
C VAL A 122 -15.24 -2.82 -32.85
N PHE A 123 -16.23 -2.25 -33.52
CA PHE A 123 -17.47 -2.94 -33.86
C PHE A 123 -17.42 -3.39 -35.31
N ASP A 124 -17.48 -4.69 -35.54
CA ASP A 124 -17.55 -5.32 -36.87
C ASP A 124 -18.40 -6.59 -36.74
N SER A 125 -19.62 -6.58 -37.27
CA SER A 125 -20.58 -7.68 -37.16
C SER A 125 -20.03 -9.00 -37.71
N ASN A 126 -19.12 -8.94 -38.69
CA ASN A 126 -18.48 -10.10 -39.30
C ASN A 126 -17.08 -10.39 -38.72
N GLY A 127 -16.66 -9.64 -37.70
CA GLY A 127 -15.34 -9.73 -37.09
C GLY A 127 -15.06 -11.09 -36.48
N THR A 128 -13.86 -11.60 -36.73
CA THR A 128 -13.37 -12.89 -36.25
C THR A 128 -12.17 -12.71 -35.31
N LEU A 129 -11.70 -13.81 -34.69
CA LEU A 129 -10.50 -13.80 -33.84
C LEU A 129 -9.27 -13.22 -34.56
N ASN A 130 -9.13 -13.48 -35.87
CA ASN A 130 -8.00 -12.99 -36.68
C ASN A 130 -8.06 -11.48 -36.91
N ASP A 131 -9.26 -10.88 -36.79
CA ASP A 131 -9.43 -9.45 -37.02
C ASP A 131 -8.95 -8.61 -35.82
N LEU A 132 -8.74 -9.20 -34.63
CA LEU A 132 -8.12 -8.51 -33.49
C LEU A 132 -6.71 -8.02 -33.79
N GLU A 133 -5.88 -8.86 -34.41
CA GLU A 133 -4.53 -8.49 -34.83
C GLU A 133 -4.55 -7.52 -36.02
N LYS A 134 -5.45 -7.77 -37.00
CA LYS A 134 -5.62 -6.91 -38.18
C LYS A 134 -6.02 -5.49 -37.82
N TYR A 135 -6.96 -5.34 -36.89
CA TYR A 135 -7.41 -4.02 -36.42
C TYR A 135 -6.50 -3.44 -35.34
N ASP A 136 -5.49 -4.19 -34.86
CA ASP A 136 -4.63 -3.77 -33.75
C ASP A 136 -5.47 -3.22 -32.59
N THR A 137 -6.35 -4.06 -32.04
CA THR A 137 -7.36 -3.65 -31.05
C THR A 137 -7.44 -4.56 -29.81
N LEU A 138 -7.77 -3.97 -28.64
CA LEU A 138 -8.03 -4.74 -27.41
C LEU A 138 -9.36 -5.48 -27.45
N ILE A 139 -10.40 -4.84 -27.98
CA ILE A 139 -11.77 -5.35 -27.92
C ILE A 139 -12.38 -5.31 -29.32
N LEU A 140 -12.81 -6.47 -29.82
CA LEU A 140 -13.57 -6.59 -31.05
C LEU A 140 -14.96 -7.12 -30.73
N VAL A 141 -15.99 -6.37 -31.09
CA VAL A 141 -17.39 -6.75 -30.89
C VAL A 141 -17.98 -7.14 -32.23
N ASN A 142 -18.36 -8.41 -32.36
CA ASN A 142 -19.11 -8.89 -33.49
C ASN A 142 -20.58 -9.08 -33.15
N LYS A 143 -21.37 -9.59 -34.10
CA LYS A 143 -22.82 -9.71 -33.95
C LYS A 143 -23.23 -10.46 -32.68
N THR A 144 -22.46 -11.46 -32.24
CA THR A 144 -22.87 -12.38 -31.16
C THR A 144 -21.89 -12.50 -30.01
N ASN A 145 -20.70 -11.88 -30.10
CA ASN A 145 -19.65 -12.01 -29.10
C ASN A 145 -18.86 -10.70 -28.93
N ILE A 146 -18.31 -10.54 -27.73
CA ILE A 146 -17.22 -9.61 -27.43
C ILE A 146 -15.95 -10.44 -27.34
N LEU A 147 -14.94 -10.09 -28.14
CA LEU A 147 -13.63 -10.71 -28.19
C LEU A 147 -12.63 -9.77 -27.50
N VAL A 148 -11.98 -10.23 -26.43
CA VAL A 148 -11.04 -9.43 -25.64
C VAL A 148 -9.65 -10.05 -25.71
N GLN A 149 -8.68 -9.26 -26.17
CA GLN A 149 -7.27 -9.64 -26.18
C GLN A 149 -6.66 -9.44 -24.77
N SER A 150 -6.16 -10.51 -24.15
CA SER A 150 -5.52 -10.47 -22.83
C SER A 150 -4.29 -11.39 -22.78
N ASN A 151 -3.10 -10.84 -22.55
CA ASN A 151 -1.86 -11.57 -22.25
C ASN A 151 -1.65 -12.87 -23.07
N ASN A 152 -1.78 -12.77 -24.41
CA ASN A 152 -1.66 -13.84 -25.41
C ASN A 152 -2.82 -14.83 -25.52
N LYS A 153 -3.99 -14.51 -24.98
CA LYS A 153 -5.22 -15.26 -25.20
C LYS A 153 -6.34 -14.32 -25.64
N VAL A 154 -7.25 -14.85 -26.44
CA VAL A 154 -8.52 -14.18 -26.73
C VAL A 154 -9.60 -14.80 -25.86
N GLU A 155 -10.25 -13.97 -25.08
CA GLU A 155 -11.44 -14.34 -24.32
C GLU A 155 -12.69 -13.98 -25.11
N VAL A 156 -13.63 -14.92 -25.18
CA VAL A 156 -14.87 -14.77 -25.95
C VAL A 156 -16.03 -14.72 -24.98
N TYR A 157 -16.76 -13.61 -25.00
CA TYR A 157 -17.92 -13.37 -24.16
C TYR A 157 -19.19 -13.35 -25.04
N PRO A 158 -20.06 -14.37 -24.96
CA PRO A 158 -21.29 -14.44 -25.75
C PRO A 158 -22.29 -13.35 -25.34
N LEU A 159 -22.81 -12.61 -26.31
CA LEU A 159 -23.76 -11.51 -26.09
C LEU A 159 -25.15 -11.98 -25.64
N LYS A 160 -25.49 -13.25 -25.90
CA LYS A 160 -26.74 -13.89 -25.44
C LYS A 160 -26.90 -13.93 -23.91
N ASP A 161 -25.80 -13.81 -23.17
CA ASP A 161 -25.80 -13.87 -21.71
C ASP A 161 -26.12 -12.50 -21.07
N TYR A 162 -26.25 -11.45 -21.90
CA TYR A 162 -26.56 -10.09 -21.47
C TYR A 162 -28.01 -9.74 -21.82
N PRO A 163 -28.67 -8.89 -21.00
CA PRO A 163 -30.05 -8.48 -21.25
C PRO A 163 -30.18 -7.59 -22.49
N ASP A 164 -31.33 -7.70 -23.17
CA ASP A 164 -31.69 -6.81 -24.26
C ASP A 164 -31.71 -5.34 -23.79
N GLY A 165 -31.28 -4.42 -24.67
CA GLY A 165 -31.26 -3.00 -24.36
C GLY A 165 -30.61 -2.13 -25.44
N GLU A 166 -30.70 -0.82 -25.23
CA GLU A 166 -30.10 0.20 -26.09
C GLU A 166 -29.14 1.07 -25.27
N LEU A 167 -27.87 1.08 -25.68
CA LEU A 167 -26.88 2.01 -25.18
C LEU A 167 -26.84 3.23 -26.11
N THR A 168 -27.33 4.35 -25.60
CA THR A 168 -27.28 5.66 -26.25
C THR A 168 -26.42 6.60 -25.42
N ALA A 169 -26.09 7.77 -25.97
CA ALA A 169 -25.41 8.82 -25.20
C ALA A 169 -26.23 9.26 -23.97
N GLU A 170 -27.56 9.19 -24.03
CA GLU A 170 -28.44 9.49 -22.89
C GLU A 170 -28.39 8.39 -21.84
N THR A 171 -28.48 7.12 -22.25
CA THR A 171 -28.33 5.96 -21.36
C THR A 171 -27.00 6.01 -20.63
N LEU A 172 -25.90 6.30 -21.36
CA LEU A 172 -24.56 6.40 -20.78
C LEU A 172 -24.45 7.56 -19.76
N ARG A 173 -25.05 8.71 -20.05
CA ARG A 173 -25.10 9.85 -19.10
C ARG A 173 -25.94 9.53 -17.87
N SER A 174 -27.06 8.83 -18.02
CA SER A 174 -27.87 8.38 -16.88
C SER A 174 -27.05 7.44 -16.00
N LEU A 175 -26.42 6.43 -16.61
CA LEU A 175 -25.56 5.49 -15.90
C LEU A 175 -24.41 6.21 -15.19
N ALA A 176 -23.72 7.12 -15.87
CA ALA A 176 -22.65 7.93 -15.27
C ALA A 176 -23.17 8.73 -14.05
N THR A 177 -24.36 9.30 -14.15
CA THR A 177 -25.00 10.05 -13.05
C THR A 177 -25.36 9.14 -11.88
N GLU A 178 -25.88 7.94 -12.16
CA GLU A 178 -26.25 6.93 -11.17
C GLU A 178 -25.04 6.36 -10.42
N ILE A 179 -23.91 6.13 -11.12
CA ILE A 179 -22.69 5.61 -10.48
C ILE A 179 -21.87 6.70 -9.79
N ARG A 180 -22.09 7.98 -10.12
CA ARG A 180 -21.32 9.11 -9.59
C ARG A 180 -21.22 9.15 -8.05
N PRO A 181 -22.29 8.86 -7.27
CA PRO A 181 -22.18 8.79 -5.81
C PRO A 181 -21.21 7.70 -5.34
N PHE A 182 -21.20 6.54 -6.01
CA PHE A 182 -20.27 5.45 -5.71
C PHE A 182 -18.84 5.86 -6.06
N LEU A 183 -18.62 6.47 -7.24
CA LEU A 183 -17.30 6.99 -7.63
C LEU A 183 -16.78 8.01 -6.61
N LYS A 184 -17.62 8.95 -6.18
CA LYS A 184 -17.27 9.92 -5.12
C LYS A 184 -16.99 9.27 -3.76
N ALA A 185 -17.50 8.07 -3.51
CA ALA A 185 -17.21 7.33 -2.28
C ALA A 185 -15.84 6.62 -2.32
N ILE A 186 -15.30 6.30 -3.52
CA ILE A 186 -14.05 5.54 -3.68
C ILE A 186 -12.88 6.18 -2.90
N PRO A 187 -12.62 7.50 -2.96
CA PRO A 187 -11.55 8.10 -2.17
C PRO A 187 -11.63 7.84 -0.67
N TYR A 188 -12.83 7.85 -0.10
CA TYR A 188 -13.03 7.58 1.32
C TYR A 188 -12.84 6.10 1.67
N ILE A 189 -13.25 5.20 0.78
CA ILE A 189 -13.05 3.75 0.95
C ILE A 189 -11.55 3.44 0.89
N VAL A 190 -10.86 3.93 -0.13
CA VAL A 190 -9.40 3.80 -0.26
C VAL A 190 -8.69 4.38 0.95
N LEU A 191 -9.15 5.52 1.45
CA LEU A 191 -8.61 6.14 2.65
C LEU A 191 -8.77 5.26 3.90
N GLY A 192 -9.94 4.65 4.08
CA GLY A 192 -10.20 3.72 5.18
C GLY A 192 -9.27 2.51 5.13
N PHE A 193 -9.08 1.93 3.94
CA PHE A 193 -8.14 0.81 3.74
C PHE A 193 -6.69 1.24 3.92
N ALA A 194 -6.30 2.43 3.46
CA ALA A 194 -4.95 2.96 3.66
C ALA A 194 -4.64 3.18 5.15
N LEU A 195 -5.59 3.71 5.92
CA LEU A 195 -5.45 3.85 7.37
C LEU A 195 -5.34 2.48 8.04
N LEU A 196 -6.22 1.54 7.69
CA LEU A 196 -6.17 0.19 8.24
C LEU A 196 -4.84 -0.50 7.90
N GLY A 197 -4.39 -0.39 6.65
CA GLY A 197 -3.12 -0.95 6.18
C GLY A 197 -1.92 -0.37 6.91
N THR A 198 -1.84 0.95 7.09
CA THR A 198 -0.76 1.61 7.84
C THR A 198 -0.77 1.20 9.31
N VAL A 199 -1.93 1.12 9.96
CA VAL A 199 -2.05 0.62 11.34
C VAL A 199 -1.59 -0.83 11.43
N LEU A 200 -2.06 -1.72 10.54
CA LEU A 200 -1.67 -3.13 10.52
C LEU A 200 -0.16 -3.32 10.25
N TYR A 201 0.44 -2.48 9.40
CA TYR A 201 1.88 -2.48 9.17
C TYR A 201 2.67 -2.12 10.43
N TYR A 202 2.38 -0.97 11.04
CA TYR A 202 3.11 -0.51 12.23
C TYR A 202 2.82 -1.32 13.49
N PHE A 203 1.65 -1.94 13.62
CA PHE A 203 1.34 -2.82 14.75
C PHE A 203 1.70 -4.28 14.46
N GLY A 204 1.13 -4.88 13.43
CA GLY A 204 1.25 -6.31 13.16
C GLY A 204 2.62 -6.68 12.64
N PHE A 205 2.99 -6.12 11.47
CA PHE A 205 4.23 -6.48 10.80
C PHE A 205 5.46 -6.11 11.63
N ARG A 206 5.48 -4.90 12.22
CA ARG A 206 6.60 -4.46 13.09
C ARG A 206 6.74 -5.31 14.35
N LEU A 207 5.66 -5.75 14.97
CA LEU A 207 5.72 -6.61 16.16
C LEU A 207 6.30 -7.99 15.82
N ALA A 208 5.93 -8.56 14.67
CA ALA A 208 6.54 -9.80 14.16
C ALA A 208 8.02 -9.61 13.82
N TYR A 209 8.37 -8.52 13.13
CA TYR A 209 9.76 -8.15 12.83
C TYR A 209 10.62 -8.03 14.10
N LEU A 210 10.07 -7.49 15.19
CA LEU A 210 10.78 -7.40 16.46
C LEU A 210 11.14 -8.75 17.07
N LEU A 211 10.46 -9.84 16.69
CA LEU A 211 10.85 -11.19 17.14
C LEU A 211 12.23 -11.54 16.59
N ILE A 212 12.48 -11.23 15.32
CA ILE A 212 13.77 -11.45 14.65
C ILE A 212 14.85 -10.60 15.32
N VAL A 213 14.59 -9.30 15.52
CA VAL A 213 15.52 -8.40 16.22
C VAL A 213 15.87 -8.94 17.60
N SER A 214 14.87 -9.43 18.34
CA SER A 214 15.07 -9.93 19.70
C SER A 214 15.88 -11.21 19.76
N LEU A 215 15.78 -12.07 18.74
CA LEU A 215 16.64 -13.25 18.62
C LEU A 215 18.10 -12.85 18.38
N LEU A 216 18.35 -11.85 17.52
CA LEU A 216 19.71 -11.32 17.29
C LEU A 216 20.29 -10.70 18.57
N LEU A 217 19.48 -9.91 19.28
CA LEU A 217 19.82 -9.33 20.56
C LEU A 217 20.10 -10.40 21.62
N MET A 218 19.31 -11.48 21.66
CA MET A 218 19.54 -12.62 22.54
C MET A 218 20.86 -13.32 22.24
N ALA A 219 21.16 -13.58 20.96
CA ALA A 219 22.44 -14.17 20.54
C ALA A 219 23.62 -13.29 21.00
N PHE A 220 23.55 -11.98 20.77
CA PHE A 220 24.58 -11.04 21.22
C PHE A 220 24.71 -11.01 22.75
N GLY A 221 23.59 -10.99 23.47
CA GLY A 221 23.58 -11.05 24.93
C GLY A 221 24.19 -12.33 25.48
N ALA A 222 23.92 -13.47 24.86
CA ALA A 222 24.51 -14.77 25.22
C ALA A 222 26.04 -14.75 25.06
N LEU A 223 26.56 -14.19 23.96
CA LEU A 223 28.01 -14.01 23.74
C LEU A 223 28.66 -13.12 24.82
N ARG A 224 27.89 -12.23 25.47
CA ARG A 224 28.33 -11.37 26.57
C ARG A 224 28.08 -11.97 27.95
N GLY A 225 27.62 -13.22 28.02
CA GLY A 225 27.31 -13.90 29.28
C GLY A 225 26.19 -13.21 30.06
N LEU A 226 25.19 -12.66 29.37
CA LEU A 226 23.94 -12.21 29.98
C LEU A 226 22.94 -13.38 30.01
N LYS A 227 22.35 -13.60 31.18
CA LYS A 227 21.32 -14.62 31.40
C LYS A 227 19.96 -13.94 31.55
N LEU A 228 19.43 -13.42 30.44
CA LEU A 228 18.09 -12.83 30.39
C LEU A 228 17.15 -13.75 29.63
N SER A 229 15.85 -13.72 29.96
CA SER A 229 14.84 -14.44 29.18
C SER A 229 14.57 -13.73 27.84
N PHE A 230 14.06 -14.47 26.85
CA PHE A 230 13.69 -13.92 25.54
C PHE A 230 12.77 -12.69 25.65
N SER A 231 11.79 -12.72 26.57
CA SER A 231 10.89 -11.59 26.80
C SER A 231 11.63 -10.30 27.17
N LYS A 232 12.78 -10.38 27.86
CA LYS A 232 13.61 -9.20 28.18
C LYS A 232 14.33 -8.65 26.96
N TYR A 233 14.87 -9.52 26.09
CA TYR A 233 15.41 -9.08 24.81
C TYR A 233 14.33 -8.46 23.92
N TYR A 234 13.11 -9.00 23.97
CA TYR A 234 11.96 -8.42 23.28
C TYR A 234 11.55 -7.05 23.82
N GLN A 235 11.58 -6.86 25.14
CA GLN A 235 11.43 -5.52 25.72
C GLN A 235 12.51 -4.56 25.22
N VAL A 236 13.78 -4.98 25.17
CA VAL A 236 14.85 -4.14 24.59
C VAL A 236 14.55 -3.80 23.13
N GLY A 237 14.11 -4.76 22.31
CA GLY A 237 13.73 -4.54 20.91
C GLY A 237 12.60 -3.52 20.75
N LEU A 238 11.53 -3.65 21.55
CA LEU A 238 10.38 -2.73 21.55
C LEU A 238 10.76 -1.27 21.87
N HIS A 239 11.83 -1.06 22.65
CA HIS A 239 12.34 0.28 22.94
C HIS A 239 13.41 0.73 21.94
N ALA A 240 14.26 -0.18 21.46
CA ALA A 240 15.32 0.12 20.51
C ALA A 240 14.81 0.52 19.13
N ILE A 241 13.59 0.11 18.76
CA ILE A 241 12.96 0.49 17.48
C ILE A 241 12.61 1.97 17.40
N THR A 242 12.60 2.69 18.54
CA THR A 242 12.24 4.11 18.61
C THR A 242 13.06 4.96 17.64
N LEU A 243 14.37 4.80 17.61
CA LEU A 243 15.25 5.57 16.73
C LEU A 243 14.99 5.29 15.24
N PRO A 244 15.10 4.05 14.74
CA PRO A 244 14.87 3.79 13.31
C PRO A 244 13.45 4.14 12.87
N LEU A 245 12.45 3.99 13.73
CA LEU A 245 11.07 4.39 13.42
C LEU A 245 10.91 5.90 13.27
N ILE A 246 11.54 6.71 14.14
CA ILE A 246 11.55 8.17 13.97
C ILE A 246 12.23 8.54 12.66
N VAL A 247 13.38 7.92 12.36
CA VAL A 247 14.12 8.18 11.12
C VAL A 247 13.26 7.84 9.89
N GLU A 248 12.55 6.71 9.92
CA GLU A 248 11.61 6.31 8.84
C GLU A 248 10.49 7.33 8.68
N VAL A 249 9.79 7.66 9.77
CA VAL A 249 8.65 8.59 9.73
C VAL A 249 9.07 9.98 9.26
N LEU A 250 10.26 10.46 9.66
CA LEU A 250 10.78 11.74 9.18
C LEU A 250 11.18 11.65 7.69
N SER A 251 11.85 10.57 7.27
CA SER A 251 12.16 10.30 5.86
C SER A 251 10.90 10.36 5.00
N ASP A 252 9.84 9.69 5.42
CA ASP A 252 8.56 9.63 4.70
C ASP A 252 7.86 10.99 4.70
N ALA A 253 7.86 11.69 5.84
CA ALA A 253 7.24 13.02 5.96
C ALA A 253 7.94 14.08 5.09
N PHE A 254 9.26 13.97 4.90
CA PHE A 254 10.06 14.87 4.07
C PHE A 254 10.29 14.35 2.65
N GLN A 255 9.68 13.22 2.27
CA GLN A 255 9.84 12.60 0.94
C GLN A 255 11.32 12.33 0.56
N TYR A 256 12.14 11.96 1.54
CA TYR A 256 13.56 11.65 1.35
C TYR A 256 13.82 10.16 1.64
N PRO A 257 13.48 9.25 0.71
CA PRO A 257 13.54 7.82 0.97
C PRO A 257 14.98 7.34 1.21
N ILE A 258 15.17 6.58 2.29
CA ILE A 258 16.45 5.95 2.60
C ILE A 258 16.57 4.65 1.80
N ASN A 259 17.20 4.73 0.62
CA ASN A 259 17.37 3.62 -0.32
C ASN A 259 18.56 2.70 0.02
N TYR A 260 18.79 2.42 1.30
CA TYR A 260 19.84 1.50 1.73
C TYR A 260 19.23 0.19 2.26
N PRO A 261 19.49 -0.97 1.63
CA PRO A 261 18.91 -2.23 2.09
C PRO A 261 19.19 -2.50 3.57
N TYR A 262 18.17 -2.93 4.31
CA TYR A 262 18.26 -3.30 5.73
C TYR A 262 18.71 -2.19 6.70
N TRP A 263 18.73 -0.91 6.29
CA TRP A 263 19.13 0.21 7.17
C TRP A 263 18.37 0.21 8.50
N PHE A 264 17.07 -0.06 8.43
CA PHE A 264 16.17 -0.09 9.58
C PHE A 264 16.56 -1.18 10.57
N LEU A 265 16.85 -2.39 10.05
CA LEU A 265 17.30 -3.53 10.84
C LEU A 265 18.63 -3.26 11.51
N MET A 266 19.60 -2.77 10.74
CA MET A 266 20.94 -2.45 11.24
C MET A 266 20.87 -1.43 12.38
N LEU A 267 20.12 -0.34 12.19
CA LEU A 267 19.98 0.70 13.20
C LEU A 267 19.24 0.19 14.44
N ASN A 268 18.19 -0.62 14.28
CA ASN A 268 17.46 -1.20 15.41
C ASN A 268 18.35 -2.13 16.24
N VAL A 269 19.10 -3.02 15.58
CA VAL A 269 20.02 -3.96 16.24
C VAL A 269 21.15 -3.20 16.92
N LEU A 270 21.72 -2.17 16.27
CA LEU A 270 22.78 -1.34 16.84
C LEU A 270 22.33 -0.69 18.16
N VAL A 271 21.16 -0.05 18.18
CA VAL A 271 20.62 0.57 19.40
C VAL A 271 20.38 -0.50 20.49
N GLY A 272 19.81 -1.64 20.12
CA GLY A 272 19.56 -2.74 21.06
C GLY A 272 20.86 -3.32 21.64
N VAL A 273 21.90 -3.50 20.82
CA VAL A 273 23.23 -3.96 21.23
C VAL A 273 23.88 -2.98 22.20
N ILE A 274 23.77 -1.68 21.94
CA ILE A 274 24.20 -0.64 22.89
C ILE A 274 23.44 -0.80 24.21
N GLY A 275 22.12 -0.95 24.19
CA GLY A 275 21.32 -1.20 25.39
C GLY A 275 21.80 -2.44 26.19
N ILE A 276 22.06 -3.56 25.51
CA ILE A 276 22.59 -4.79 26.12
C ILE A 276 23.94 -4.56 26.81
N PHE A 277 24.84 -3.80 26.18
CA PHE A 277 26.14 -3.47 26.76
C PHE A 277 26.00 -2.75 28.10
N TYR A 278 25.07 -1.79 28.18
CA TYR A 278 24.78 -1.08 29.42
C TYR A 278 24.11 -1.98 30.46
N ILE A 279 23.20 -2.87 30.07
CA ILE A 279 22.59 -3.84 31.00
C ILE A 279 23.66 -4.72 31.67
N LYS A 280 24.62 -5.24 30.91
CA LYS A 280 25.72 -6.06 31.47
C LYS A 280 26.58 -5.28 32.47
N ASN A 281 26.94 -4.05 32.13
CA ASN A 281 27.80 -3.22 32.98
C ASN A 281 27.09 -2.78 34.26
N GLY A 282 25.77 -2.57 34.21
CA GLY A 282 24.95 -2.30 35.39
C GLY A 282 24.91 -3.49 36.35
N ALA A 283 24.65 -4.69 35.83
CA ALA A 283 24.62 -5.92 36.61
C ALA A 283 25.98 -6.27 37.25
N ALA A 284 27.10 -5.92 36.58
CA ALA A 284 28.43 -6.11 37.14
C ALA A 284 28.69 -5.19 38.35
N LYS A 285 28.24 -3.94 38.30
CA LYS A 285 28.43 -2.98 39.40
C LYS A 285 27.60 -3.33 40.64
N SER A 286 26.33 -3.73 40.48
CA SER A 286 25.49 -4.11 41.62
C SER A 286 26.05 -5.29 42.42
N ASN A 287 26.71 -6.24 41.74
CA ASN A 287 27.33 -7.39 42.40
C ASN A 287 28.61 -7.03 43.17
N VAL A 288 29.34 -5.99 42.72
CA VAL A 288 30.52 -5.48 43.44
C VAL A 288 30.10 -4.71 44.69
N ASP A 289 29.08 -3.85 44.58
CA ASP A 289 28.57 -3.05 45.70
C ASP A 289 27.88 -3.89 46.79
N ALA A 290 27.32 -5.06 46.43
CA ALA A 290 26.75 -6.01 47.39
C ALA A 290 27.83 -6.76 48.21
N ASN A 291 29.03 -6.92 47.67
CA ASN A 291 30.14 -7.62 48.33
C ASN A 291 31.06 -6.68 49.14
N THR A 292 30.86 -5.37 49.08
CA THR A 292 31.67 -4.36 49.79
C THR A 292 30.95 -3.68 50.95
N LYS A 293 29.67 -4.02 51.20
CA LYS A 293 28.98 -3.64 52.45
C LYS A 293 29.33 -4.65 53.55
N PRO A 294 30.06 -4.23 54.61
CA PRO A 294 30.37 -5.09 55.75
C PRO A 294 29.12 -5.39 56.60
#